data_AF-A0AB37SDQ4-F1
#
_entry.id   AF-A0AB37SDQ4-F1
#
_cell.length_a   1.000
_cell.length_b   1.000
_cell.length_c   1.000
_cell.angle_alpha   90.00
_cell.angle_beta   90.00
_cell.angle_gamma   90.00
#
_symmetry.space_group_name_H-M   'P 1'
#
loop_
_entity.id
_entity.type
_entity.pdbx_description
1 polymer ?
#
loop_
_entity_poly.entity_id
_entity_poly.type
_entity_poly.pdbx_seq_one_letter_code
_entity_poly.pdbx_strand_id
1 'polypeptide(L)'
;MEETTVLTRIDHRSVPCYLILRGGWSTCVLNADRVVLRREASPLLRAFARTRGEWASIDGVAWNTFSDAEGLSAIERRETRCYALVKGTETEHQLRLLMTL
;
A
#
# COMPACT_ATOMS: atom_id res chain seq x y z
N MET A 1 -1.37 4.00 39.98
CA MET A 1 -0.87 4.83 38.87
C MET A 1 0.13 3.95 38.14
N GLU A 2 -0.37 3.09 37.25
CA GLU A 2 0.47 2.15 36.49
C GLU A 2 0.65 2.72 35.09
N GLU A 3 1.83 3.28 34.85
CA GLU A 3 2.31 3.69 33.55
C GLU A 3 2.62 2.42 32.75
N THR A 4 1.59 1.88 32.10
CA THR A 4 1.74 0.75 31.19
C THR A 4 2.40 1.28 29.92
N THR A 5 3.72 1.16 29.84
CA THR A 5 4.45 1.31 28.57
C THR A 5 4.05 0.17 27.65
N VAL A 6 2.93 0.36 26.95
CA VAL A 6 2.63 -0.42 25.75
C VAL A 6 3.74 -0.12 24.75
N LEU A 7 4.74 -1.00 24.69
CA LEU A 7 5.52 -1.22 23.49
C LEU A 7 4.52 -1.66 22.42
N THR A 8 3.89 -0.67 21.77
CA THR A 8 2.84 -0.85 20.78
C THR A 8 3.46 -1.43 19.52
N ARG A 9 3.78 -2.72 19.51
CA ARG A 9 4.28 -3.41 18.32
C ARG A 9 3.34 -3.06 17.16
N ILE A 10 3.91 -2.54 16.07
CA ILE A 10 3.11 -2.10 14.93
C ILE A 10 2.28 -3.26 14.38
N ASP A 11 0.99 -3.01 14.12
CA ASP A 11 0.21 -3.95 13.35
C ASP A 11 0.62 -3.84 11.88
N HIS A 12 1.41 -4.81 11.42
CA HIS A 12 1.88 -4.87 10.05
C HIS A 12 0.73 -4.96 9.03
N ARG A 13 -0.45 -5.42 9.44
CA ARG A 13 -1.62 -5.44 8.55
C ARG A 13 -2.17 -4.04 8.30
N SER A 14 -1.86 -3.07 9.15
CA SER A 14 -2.28 -1.67 9.02
C SER A 14 -1.25 -0.80 8.31
N VAL A 15 -0.07 -1.35 7.97
CA VAL A 15 0.99 -0.62 7.28
C VAL A 15 0.67 -0.51 5.78
N PRO A 16 0.67 0.70 5.19
CA PRO A 16 0.62 0.87 3.75
C PRO A 16 1.86 0.26 3.08
N CYS A 17 1.68 -0.78 2.27
CA CYS A 17 2.77 -1.41 1.52
C CYS A 17 2.67 -1.16 0.02
N TYR A 18 1.46 -0.95 -0.51
CA TYR A 18 1.25 -0.69 -1.92
C TYR A 18 0.30 0.48 -2.15
N LEU A 19 0.59 1.26 -3.18
CA LEU A 19 -0.32 2.25 -3.75
C LEU A 19 -0.64 1.88 -5.19
N ILE A 20 -1.92 1.68 -5.48
CA ILE A 20 -2.45 1.47 -6.82
C ILE A 20 -3.02 2.77 -7.34
N LEU A 21 -2.66 3.14 -8.57
CA LEU A 21 -3.27 4.22 -9.34
C LEU A 21 -3.93 3.61 -10.58
N ARG A 22 -5.25 3.68 -10.66
CA ARG A 22 -6.05 3.25 -11.81
C ARG A 22 -6.19 4.41 -12.81
N GLY A 23 -6.45 4.09 -14.08
CA GLY A 23 -6.53 5.02 -15.23
C GLY A 23 -7.60 6.12 -15.19
N GLY A 24 -8.20 6.41 -14.04
CA GLY A 24 -9.26 7.41 -13.87
C GLY A 24 -9.22 8.12 -12.51
N TRP A 25 -8.03 8.40 -11.98
CA TRP A 25 -7.78 9.07 -10.68
C TRP A 25 -8.16 8.27 -9.43
N SER A 26 -8.81 7.12 -9.59
CA SER A 26 -9.06 6.20 -8.48
C SER A 26 -7.75 5.62 -7.97
N THR A 27 -7.60 5.62 -6.64
CA THR A 27 -6.42 5.08 -5.96
C THR A 27 -6.85 4.04 -4.96
N CYS A 28 -5.98 3.10 -4.60
CA CYS A 28 -6.18 2.34 -3.38
C CYS A 28 -4.85 2.05 -2.70
N VAL A 29 -4.90 2.04 -1.37
CA VAL A 29 -3.76 1.77 -0.51
C VAL A 29 -3.96 0.39 0.08
N LEU A 30 -2.96 -0.46 -0.01
CA LEU A 30 -3.02 -1.84 0.43
C LEU A 30 -1.90 -2.16 1.40
N ASN A 31 -2.12 -3.15 2.25
CA ASN A 31 -1.10 -3.73 3.10
C ASN A 31 -0.27 -4.79 2.35
N ALA A 32 0.66 -5.43 3.07
CA ALA A 32 1.51 -6.49 2.51
C ALA A 32 0.73 -7.69 1.94
N ASP A 33 -0.45 -7.98 2.53
CA ASP A 33 -1.36 -9.04 2.09
C ASP A 33 -2.22 -8.63 0.88
N ARG A 34 -2.00 -7.43 0.32
CA ARG A 34 -2.78 -6.84 -0.78
C ARG A 34 -4.27 -6.69 -0.44
N VAL A 35 -4.56 -6.47 0.83
CA VAL A 35 -5.89 -6.10 1.31
C VAL A 35 -6.00 -4.58 1.30
N VAL A 36 -7.12 -4.07 0.80
CA VAL A 36 -7.38 -2.62 0.74
C VAL A 36 -7.52 -2.04 2.15
N LEU A 37 -6.60 -1.15 2.51
CA LEU A 37 -6.67 -0.33 3.73
C LEU A 37 -7.51 0.92 3.53
N ARG A 38 -7.31 1.59 2.39
CA ARG A 38 -7.95 2.86 2.07
C ARG A 38 -8.30 2.92 0.58
N ARG A 39 -9.49 3.44 0.28
CA ARG A 39 -9.97 3.67 -1.10
C ARG A 39 -9.48 4.98 -1.70
N GLU A 40 -8.75 5.78 -0.93
CA GLU A 40 -8.07 6.98 -1.40
C GLU A 40 -6.71 7.11 -0.71
N ALA A 41 -5.71 7.52 -1.47
CA ALA A 41 -4.42 7.92 -0.94
C ALA A 41 -4.41 9.42 -0.65
N SER A 42 -3.75 9.82 0.44
CA SER A 42 -3.53 11.25 0.68
C SER A 42 -2.60 11.86 -0.39
N PRO A 43 -2.61 13.19 -0.56
CA PRO A 43 -1.65 13.88 -1.42
C PRO A 43 -0.18 13.58 -1.03
N LEU A 44 0.12 13.49 0.27
CA LEU A 44 1.46 13.20 0.77
C LEU A 44 1.89 11.77 0.43
N LEU A 45 1.00 10.78 0.60
CA LEU A 45 1.30 9.40 0.24
C LEU A 45 1.52 9.25 -1.27
N ARG A 46 0.73 9.96 -2.09
CA ARG A 46 0.93 9.99 -3.55
C ARG A 46 2.29 10.59 -3.92
N ALA A 47 2.68 11.70 -3.27
CA ALA A 47 3.99 12.32 -3.50
C ALA A 47 5.13 11.40 -3.05
N PHE A 48 4.98 10.75 -1.90
CA PHE A 48 5.93 9.76 -1.40
C PHE A 48 6.09 8.59 -2.38
N ALA A 49 4.99 7.97 -2.81
CA ALA A 49 5.00 6.86 -3.75
C ALA A 49 5.67 7.23 -5.08
N ARG A 50 5.40 8.43 -5.61
CA ARG A 50 6.02 8.90 -6.86
C ARG A 50 7.52 9.17 -6.74
N THR A 51 8.00 9.54 -5.55
CA THR A 51 9.41 9.94 -5.34
C THR A 51 10.29 8.81 -4.80
N ARG A 52 9.70 7.90 -4.03
CA ARG A 52 10.42 6.84 -3.30
C ARG A 52 9.89 5.43 -3.57
N GLY A 53 8.65 5.32 -4.06
CA GLY A 53 8.02 4.03 -4.33
C GLY A 53 8.68 3.33 -5.51
N GLU A 54 8.75 2.00 -5.42
CA GLU A 54 9.26 1.16 -6.50
C GLU A 54 8.12 0.65 -7.37
N TRP A 55 8.31 0.64 -8.67
CA TRP A 55 7.31 0.12 -9.59
C TRP A 55 7.11 -1.37 -9.40
N ALA A 56 5.86 -1.79 -9.24
CA ALA A 56 5.47 -3.19 -9.18
C ALA A 56 4.44 -3.50 -10.27
N SER A 57 4.50 -4.70 -10.85
CA SER A 57 3.47 -5.21 -11.75
C SER A 57 2.37 -5.93 -10.95
N ILE A 58 1.12 -5.74 -11.37
CA ILE A 58 -0.04 -6.45 -10.81
C ILE A 58 -0.61 -7.53 -11.76
N ASP A 59 0.11 -7.86 -12.84
CA ASP A 59 -0.30 -8.92 -13.79
C ASP A 59 0.01 -10.34 -13.27
N GLY A 60 0.77 -10.46 -12.18
CA GLY A 60 1.18 -11.74 -11.60
C GLY A 60 0.10 -12.41 -10.74
N VAL A 61 0.19 -13.74 -10.62
CA VAL A 61 -0.77 -14.57 -9.85
C VAL A 61 -0.99 -14.11 -8.41
N ALA A 62 0.02 -13.50 -7.79
CA ALA A 62 -0.04 -12.98 -6.43
C ALA A 62 -1.07 -11.84 -6.26
N TRP A 63 -1.45 -11.19 -7.35
CA TRP A 63 -2.44 -10.11 -7.40
C TRP A 63 -3.83 -10.58 -7.81
N ASN A 64 -4.01 -11.84 -8.22
CA ASN A 64 -5.30 -12.36 -8.71
C ASN A 64 -6.43 -12.10 -7.72
N THR A 65 -6.26 -12.45 -6.44
CA THR A 65 -7.31 -12.25 -5.43
C THR A 65 -7.75 -10.80 -5.32
N PHE A 66 -6.81 -9.85 -5.29
CA PHE A 66 -7.12 -8.42 -5.28
C PHE A 66 -7.80 -8.00 -6.58
N SER A 67 -7.22 -8.37 -7.71
CA SER A 67 -7.71 -7.95 -9.02
C SER A 67 -9.09 -8.52 -9.34
N ASP A 68 -9.38 -9.76 -8.94
CA ASP A 68 -10.68 -10.39 -9.11
C ASP A 68 -11.73 -9.70 -8.21
N ALA A 69 -11.37 -9.37 -6.97
CA ALA A 69 -12.24 -8.61 -6.06
C ALA A 69 -12.54 -7.19 -6.56
N GLU A 70 -11.58 -6.55 -7.24
CA GLU A 70 -11.71 -5.21 -7.81
C GLU A 70 -12.27 -5.19 -9.24
N GLY A 71 -12.56 -6.37 -9.82
CA GLY A 71 -13.07 -6.52 -11.18
C GLY A 71 -12.08 -6.07 -12.27
N LEU A 72 -10.78 -6.15 -12.02
CA LEU A 72 -9.73 -5.74 -12.96
C LEU A 72 -9.51 -6.79 -14.04
N SER A 73 -9.76 -6.39 -15.29
CA SER A 73 -9.40 -7.16 -16.48
C SER A 73 -7.87 -7.27 -16.64
N ALA A 74 -7.41 -8.23 -17.44
CA ALA A 74 -5.98 -8.39 -17.73
C ALA A 74 -5.35 -7.14 -18.38
N ILE A 75 -6.12 -6.42 -19.20
CA ILE A 75 -5.67 -5.16 -19.82
C ILE A 75 -5.50 -4.09 -18.75
N GLU A 76 -6.51 -3.89 -17.89
CA GLU A 76 -6.43 -2.92 -16.79
C GLU A 76 -5.28 -3.24 -15.84
N ARG A 77 -4.98 -4.52 -15.57
CA ARG A 77 -3.84 -4.91 -14.72
C ARG A 77 -2.51 -4.43 -15.30
N ARG A 78 -2.34 -4.45 -16.62
CA ARG A 78 -1.12 -3.99 -17.30
C ARG A 78 -0.99 -2.47 -17.37
N GLU A 79 -2.11 -1.77 -17.45
CA GLU A 79 -2.15 -0.30 -17.48
C GLU A 79 -2.11 0.31 -16.08
N THR A 80 -2.47 -0.48 -15.06
CA THR A 80 -2.50 -0.06 -13.67
C THR A 80 -1.08 0.18 -13.14
N ARG A 81 -0.90 1.35 -12.55
CA ARG A 81 0.36 1.75 -11.94
C ARG A 81 0.36 1.34 -10.47
N CYS A 82 1.26 0.46 -10.08
CA CYS A 82 1.46 0.07 -8.69
C CYS A 82 2.82 0.53 -8.18
N TYR A 83 2.83 1.16 -7.00
CA TYR A 83 4.04 1.50 -6.26
C TYR A 83 4.13 0.64 -4.99
N ALA A 84 5.21 -0.10 -4.84
CA ALA A 84 5.63 -0.65 -3.56
C ALA A 84 6.22 0.49 -2.71
N LEU A 85 5.68 0.66 -1.51
CA LEU A 85 6.01 1.75 -0.59
C LEU A 85 7.09 1.35 0.43
N VAL A 86 7.29 0.04 0.59
CA VAL A 86 8.24 -0.57 1.51
C VAL A 86 9.15 -1.55 0.76
N LYS A 87 10.40 -1.66 1.19
CA LYS A 87 11.44 -2.53 0.65
C LYS A 87 11.75 -3.73 1.53
N GLY A 88 11.18 -3.77 2.74
CA GLY A 88 11.42 -4.81 3.75
C GLY A 88 12.60 -4.53 4.66
N THR A 89 13.26 -3.38 4.51
CA THR A 89 14.39 -2.92 5.35
C THR A 89 14.04 -1.72 6.21
N GLU A 90 12.79 -1.28 6.17
CA GLU A 90 12.28 -0.15 6.95
C GLU A 90 12.34 -0.44 8.45
N THR A 91 12.75 0.58 9.19
CA THR A 91 12.65 0.60 10.65
C THR A 91 11.20 0.75 11.08
N GLU A 92 10.88 0.32 12.31
CA GLU A 92 9.53 0.50 12.86
C GLU A 92 9.06 1.96 12.82
N HIS A 93 9.96 2.91 13.08
CA HIS A 93 9.66 4.33 13.02
C HIS A 93 9.25 4.78 11.60
N GLN A 94 9.94 4.30 10.56
CA GLN A 94 9.60 4.61 9.17
C GLN A 94 8.23 4.01 8.79
N LEU A 95 7.93 2.79 9.26
CA LEU A 95 6.63 2.17 9.04
C LEU A 95 5.51 2.94 9.73
N ARG A 96 5.72 3.41 10.96
CA ARG A 96 4.77 4.29 11.66
C ARG A 96 4.53 5.59 10.92
N LEU A 97 5.59 6.24 10.43
CA LEU A 97 5.45 7.47 9.64
C LEU A 97 4.58 7.23 8.40
N LEU A 98 4.80 6.13 7.70
CA LEU A 98 4.03 5.76 6.51
C LEU A 98 2.54 5.55 6.80
N MET A 99 2.19 5.04 7.98
CA MET A 99 0.79 4.92 8.43
C MET A 99 0.11 6.28 8.67
N THR A 100 0.88 7.34 8.96
CA THR A 100 0.35 8.70 9.16
C THR A 100 0.19 9.50 7.87
N LEU A 101 0.76 9.01 6.76
CA LEU A 101 0.67 9.66 5.46
C LEU A 101 -0.69 9.45 4.81
#